data_AF-A0A7L0QLP7-F1
#
_entry.id   AF-A0A7L0QLP7-F1
#
_cell.length_a   1.000
_cell.length_b   1.000
_cell.length_c   1.000
_cell.angle_alpha   90.00
_cell.angle_beta   90.00
_cell.angle_gamma   90.00
#
_symmetry.space_group_name_H-M   'P 1'
#
loop_
_entity.id
_entity.type
_entity.pdbx_description
1 polymer ?
#
loop_
_entity_poly.entity_id
_entity_poly.type
_entity_poly.pdbx_seq_one_letter_code
_entity_poly.pdbx_strand_id
1 'polypeptide(L)'
;MKVLAATLATLLLLATCSPAAGHLDGVPNKCCFTYQKKPIPQRLVSSVFDTSSSCSQPGVIVVTLKKRELCADPREKWVQE
;
A
#
# COMPACT_ATOMS: atom_id res chain seq x y z
N MET A 1 -4.64 -43.34 -19.95
CA MET A 1 -5.69 -42.58 -19.22
C MET A 1 -5.30 -42.22 -17.78
N LYS A 2 -4.74 -43.14 -16.98
CA LYS A 2 -4.32 -42.87 -15.58
C LYS A 2 -3.23 -41.79 -15.41
N VAL A 3 -2.27 -41.73 -16.34
CA VAL A 3 -1.15 -40.76 -16.28
C VAL A 3 -1.64 -39.33 -16.53
N LEU A 4 -2.54 -39.15 -17.50
CA LEU A 4 -3.16 -37.86 -17.82
C LEU A 4 -4.02 -37.34 -16.67
N ALA A 5 -4.74 -38.24 -15.98
CA ALA A 5 -5.53 -37.87 -14.80
C ALA A 5 -4.64 -37.39 -13.64
N ALA A 6 -3.50 -38.07 -13.40
CA ALA A 6 -2.56 -37.70 -12.35
C ALA A 6 -1.89 -36.34 -12.62
N THR A 7 -1.49 -36.08 -13.87
CA THR A 7 -0.89 -34.78 -14.28
C THR A 7 -1.90 -33.64 -14.21
N LEU A 8 -3.16 -33.88 -14.57
CA LEU A 8 -4.21 -32.87 -14.49
C LEU A 8 -4.49 -32.50 -13.02
N ALA A 9 -4.54 -33.50 -12.15
CA ALA A 9 -4.75 -33.28 -10.71
C ALA A 9 -3.62 -32.47 -10.07
N THR A 10 -2.36 -32.70 -10.47
CA THR A 10 -1.22 -31.91 -9.96
C THR A 10 -1.23 -30.47 -10.48
N LEU A 11 -1.62 -30.26 -11.73
CA LEU A 11 -1.72 -28.91 -12.30
C LEU A 11 -2.85 -28.09 -11.65
N LEU A 12 -3.98 -28.71 -11.31
CA LEU A 12 -5.07 -28.06 -10.59
C LEU A 12 -4.67 -27.61 -9.17
N LEU A 13 -3.86 -28.40 -8.46
CA LEU A 13 -3.40 -28.07 -7.09
C LEU A 13 -2.46 -26.85 -7.06
N LEU A 14 -1.68 -26.63 -8.11
CA LEU A 14 -0.80 -25.45 -8.23
C LEU A 14 -1.60 -24.18 -8.55
N ALA A 15 -2.71 -24.29 -9.29
CA ALA A 15 -3.54 -23.15 -9.66
C ALA A 15 -4.33 -22.55 -8.49
N THR A 16 -4.58 -23.32 -7.42
CA THR A 16 -5.33 -22.84 -6.25
C THR A 16 -4.51 -22.00 -5.28
N CYS A 17 -3.18 -21.91 -5.44
CA CYS A 17 -2.34 -21.05 -4.63
C CYS A 17 -2.32 -19.62 -5.21
N SER A 18 -3.50 -18.99 -5.25
CA SER A 18 -3.56 -17.54 -5.41
C SER A 18 -3.20 -16.92 -4.07
N PRO A 19 -2.26 -15.97 -3.98
CA PRO A 19 -2.13 -15.13 -2.80
C PRO A 19 -3.40 -14.30 -2.73
N ALA A 20 -4.39 -14.77 -1.95
CA ALA A 20 -5.48 -13.92 -1.53
C ALA A 20 -4.83 -12.81 -0.72
N ALA A 21 -4.73 -11.61 -1.29
CA ALA A 21 -4.35 -10.42 -0.56
C ALA A 21 -5.36 -10.28 0.58
N GLY A 22 -4.96 -10.70 1.78
CA GLY A 22 -5.82 -10.68 2.95
C GLY A 22 -6.29 -9.25 3.17
N HIS A 23 -7.56 -8.98 2.86
CA HIS A 23 -8.22 -7.80 3.37
C HIS A 23 -8.23 -7.98 4.90
N LEU A 24 -7.45 -7.17 5.60
CA LEU A 24 -7.49 -7.08 7.06
C LEU A 24 -8.79 -6.35 7.42
N ASP A 25 -9.92 -7.05 7.24
CA ASP A 25 -11.28 -6.58 7.56
C ASP A 25 -11.38 -6.36 9.07
N GLY A 26 -10.92 -5.20 9.54
CA GLY A 26 -10.94 -4.84 10.95
C GLY A 26 -9.85 -3.86 11.39
N VAL A 27 -8.77 -3.71 10.62
CA VAL A 27 -7.77 -2.66 10.90
C VAL A 27 -8.15 -1.42 10.08
N PRO A 28 -8.42 -0.26 10.71
CA PRO A 28 -8.66 0.96 9.97
C PRO A 28 -7.43 1.28 9.11
N ASN A 29 -7.61 1.20 7.79
CA ASN A 29 -6.57 1.61 6.86
C ASN A 29 -6.35 3.12 7.00
N LYS A 30 -5.09 3.54 7.18
CA LYS A 30 -4.75 4.96 7.19
C LYS A 30 -4.84 5.49 5.76
N CYS A 31 -5.84 6.32 5.51
CA CYS A 31 -6.07 6.98 4.22
C CYS A 31 -5.90 8.51 4.36
N CYS A 32 -5.50 9.14 3.25
CA CYS A 32 -5.43 10.58 3.14
C CYS A 32 -6.67 11.11 2.42
N PHE A 33 -7.33 12.11 3.02
CA PHE A 33 -8.45 12.83 2.43
C PHE A 33 -8.15 14.32 2.23
N THR A 34 -7.07 14.80 2.85
CA THR A 34 -6.55 16.15 2.70
C THR A 34 -5.04 16.10 2.65
N TYR A 35 -4.44 17.02 1.89
CA TYR A 35 -3.00 17.03 1.63
C TYR A 35 -2.38 18.33 2.11
N GLN A 36 -1.10 18.27 2.47
CA GLN A 36 -0.30 19.46 2.74
C GLN A 36 -0.09 20.25 1.45
N LYS A 37 -0.43 21.54 1.50
CA LYS A 37 -0.27 22.46 0.37
C LYS A 37 1.16 22.99 0.21
N LYS A 38 1.97 22.88 1.26
CA LYS A 38 3.35 23.39 1.30
C LYS A 38 4.33 22.22 1.44
N PRO A 39 5.51 22.29 0.80
CA PRO A 39 6.53 21.28 0.96
C PRO A 39 6.93 21.11 2.42
N ILE A 40 7.12 19.85 2.83
CA ILE A 40 7.61 19.51 4.16
C ILE A 40 9.14 19.57 4.12
N PRO A 41 9.80 20.39 4.96
CA PRO A 41 11.26 20.44 4.97
C PRO A 41 11.85 19.07 5.31
N GLN A 42 12.71 18.53 4.44
CA GLN A 42 13.30 17.19 4.59
C GLN A 42 13.97 16.97 5.96
N ARG A 43 14.61 18.01 6.52
CA ARG A 43 15.21 17.98 7.87
C ARG A 43 14.23 17.67 9.01
N LEU A 44 12.93 17.78 8.77
CA LEU A 44 11.87 17.50 9.73
C LEU A 44 11.24 16.12 9.52
N VAL A 45 11.59 15.41 8.44
CA VAL A 45 11.04 14.09 8.10
C VAL A 45 11.76 13.03 8.93
N SER A 46 10.97 12.18 9.58
CA SER A 46 11.44 11.01 10.32
C SER A 46 11.25 9.73 9.51
N SER A 47 10.11 9.60 8.83
CA SER A 47 9.82 8.47 7.94
C SER A 47 8.70 8.83 6.97
N VAL A 48 8.57 8.04 5.91
CA VAL A 48 7.59 8.21 4.83
C VAL A 48 7.03 6.83 4.49
N PHE A 49 5.71 6.72 4.32
CA PHE A 49 5.08 5.47 3.91
C PHE A 49 3.82 5.72 3.07
N ASP A 50 3.54 4.80 2.16
CA ASP A 50 2.35 4.87 1.31
C ASP A 50 1.08 4.51 2.09
N THR A 51 -0.04 5.14 1.72
CA THR A 51 -1.37 4.71 2.20
C THR A 51 -1.74 3.35 1.61
N SER A 52 -2.67 2.64 2.27
CA SER A 52 -3.19 1.37 1.75
C SER A 52 -3.73 1.50 0.32
N SER A 53 -3.53 0.47 -0.51
CA SER A 53 -4.13 0.37 -1.84
C SER A 53 -5.65 0.32 -1.83
N SER A 54 -6.26 0.03 -0.67
CA SER A 54 -7.71 0.08 -0.46
C SER A 54 -8.26 1.51 -0.33
N CYS A 55 -7.39 2.53 -0.20
CA CYS A 55 -7.82 3.91 -0.08
C CYS A 55 -8.35 4.42 -1.43
N SER A 56 -9.44 5.20 -1.40
CA SER A 56 -10.04 5.77 -2.61
C SER A 56 -9.18 6.84 -3.29
N GLN A 57 -8.25 7.44 -2.54
CA GLN A 57 -7.31 8.44 -3.01
C GLN A 57 -5.88 7.98 -2.72
N PRO A 58 -4.93 8.17 -3.64
CA PRO A 58 -3.54 7.88 -3.39
C PRO A 58 -2.97 8.89 -2.38
N GLY A 59 -2.07 8.44 -1.52
CA GLY A 59 -1.49 9.31 -0.50
C GLY A 59 -0.18 8.76 0.02
N VAL A 60 0.67 9.68 0.44
CA VAL A 60 1.90 9.37 1.17
C VAL A 60 1.80 10.02 2.54
N ILE A 61 2.05 9.26 3.60
CA ILE A 61 2.09 9.78 4.97
C ILE A 61 3.54 10.04 5.36
N VAL A 62 3.82 11.30 5.67
CA VAL A 62 5.10 11.78 6.16
C VAL A 62 5.02 11.90 7.67
N VAL A 63 5.84 11.14 8.38
CA VAL A 63 6.01 11.25 9.82
C VAL A 63 7.13 12.25 10.08
N THR A 64 6.84 13.28 10.85
CA THR A 64 7.85 14.27 11.26
C THR A 64 8.63 13.81 12.49
N LEU A 65 9.80 14.40 12.76
CA LEU A 65 10.58 14.17 14.00
C LEU A 65 9.78 14.49 15.27
N LYS A 66 8.74 15.34 15.17
CA LYS A 66 7.79 15.63 16.25
C LYS A 66 6.63 14.62 16.32
N LYS A 67 6.76 13.46 15.66
CA LYS A 67 5.76 12.38 15.56
C LYS A 67 4.40 12.83 15.00
N ARG A 68 4.36 13.91 14.21
CA ARG A 68 3.15 14.32 13.48
C ARG A 68 3.10 13.60 12.16
N GLU A 69 1.94 13.04 11.83
CA GLU A 69 1.64 12.43 10.53
C GLU A 69 1.00 13.49 9.62
N LEU A 70 1.58 13.68 8.45
CA LEU A 70 1.14 14.65 7.46
C LEU A 70 0.92 13.94 6.12
N CYS A 71 -0.25 14.11 5.52
CA CYS A 71 -0.54 13.61 4.19
C CYS A 71 0.08 14.49 3.11
N ALA A 72 0.76 13.87 2.15
CA ALA A 72 1.32 14.50 0.96
C ALA A 72 0.72 13.84 -0.29
N ASP A 73 0.43 14.65 -1.32
CA ASP A 73 -0.10 14.16 -2.59
C ASP A 73 1.05 13.59 -3.43
N PRO A 74 1.06 12.29 -3.77
CA PRO A 74 2.14 11.69 -4.55
C PRO A 74 2.29 12.29 -5.95
N ARG A 75 1.31 13.07 -6.43
CA ARG A 75 1.35 13.76 -7.73
C ARG A 75 2.11 15.09 -7.68
N GLU A 76 2.40 15.60 -6.49
CA GLU A 76 3.16 16.84 -6.32
C GLU A 76 4.65 16.62 -6.56
N LYS A 77 5.30 17.54 -7.29
CA LYS A 77 6.72 17.41 -7.64
C LYS A 77 7.62 17.30 -6.41
N TRP A 78 7.37 18.12 -5.39
CA TRP A 78 8.18 18.15 -4.16
C TRP A 78 8.07 16.86 -3.33
N VAL A 79 7.09 15.99 -3.62
CA VAL A 79 6.93 14.67 -2.98
C VAL A 79 7.71 13.60 -3.75
N GLN A 80 7.95 13.81 -5.05
CA GLN A 80 8.66 12.87 -5.93
C GLN A 80 10.17 13.11 -6.00
N GLU A 81 10.64 14.27 -5.50
CA GLU A 81 12.06 14.67 -5.42
C GLU A 81 12.75 14.16 -4.15
#